data_AF-A0A9W3BQ17-F1
#
_entry.id   AF-A0A9W3BQ17-F1
#
_cell.length_a   1.000
_cell.length_b   1.000
_cell.length_c   1.000
_cell.angle_alpha   90.00
_cell.angle_beta   90.00
_cell.angle_gamma   90.00
#
_symmetry.space_group_name_H-M   'P 1'
#
loop_
_entity.id
_entity.type
_entity.pdbx_description
1 polymer ?
#
loop_
_entity_poly.entity_id
_entity_poly.type
_entity_poly.pdbx_seq_one_letter_code
_entity_poly.pdbx_strand_id
1 'polypeptide(L)'
;MEDAQKAIKLEPSWPKGFYRKGEIEFKAGHYNKALLSYKQALTLDPADDGIIAAISKTNKEIAKDKKDAVRKPLVYTCLGFAVGIFIVAADQFIAVKPSIPHSILQVLLVLSCGGVGFMISKVHRYLVVSQRESLLEEPIDLLKEMDNTSKSNDSTSSSVPLDKSKPIKRKTQKGKA
;
A
#
# COMPACT_ATOMS: atom_id res chain seq x y z
N MET A 1 -7.75 -13.74 -2.20
CA MET A 1 -7.49 -13.57 -3.65
C MET A 1 -7.42 -14.92 -4.37
N GLU A 2 -6.97 -15.97 -3.67
CA GLU A 2 -6.85 -17.36 -4.15
C GLU A 2 -8.00 -17.90 -4.99
N ASP A 3 -9.24 -17.81 -4.50
CA ASP A 3 -10.37 -18.47 -5.17
C ASP A 3 -10.61 -17.92 -6.57
N ALA A 4 -10.44 -16.61 -6.74
CA ALA A 4 -10.55 -15.96 -8.03
C ALA A 4 -9.40 -16.38 -8.97
N GLN A 5 -8.17 -16.53 -8.44
CA GLN A 5 -7.03 -17.00 -9.24
C GLN A 5 -7.19 -18.47 -9.65
N LYS A 6 -7.65 -19.34 -8.75
CA LYS A 6 -7.95 -20.75 -9.04
C LYS A 6 -9.04 -20.86 -10.11
N ALA A 7 -10.11 -20.07 -9.99
CA ALA A 7 -11.17 -20.02 -11.00
C ALA A 7 -10.64 -19.62 -12.39
N ILE A 8 -9.80 -18.58 -12.46
CA ILE A 8 -9.19 -18.13 -13.74
C ILE A 8 -8.23 -19.19 -14.30
N LYS A 9 -7.50 -19.93 -13.46
CA LYS A 9 -6.61 -21.02 -13.89
C LYS A 9 -7.39 -22.23 -14.41
N LEU A 10 -8.52 -22.54 -13.79
CA LEU A 10 -9.37 -23.66 -14.20
C LEU A 10 -10.11 -23.35 -15.50
N GLU A 11 -10.67 -22.14 -15.63
CA GLU A 11 -11.40 -21.72 -16.82
C GLU A 11 -11.10 -20.26 -17.19
N PRO A 12 -10.10 -20.01 -18.05
CA PRO A 12 -9.72 -18.66 -18.46
C PRO A 12 -10.77 -17.93 -19.31
N SER A 13 -11.73 -18.66 -19.89
CA SER A 13 -12.85 -18.10 -20.64
C SER A 13 -14.02 -17.67 -19.74
N TRP A 14 -13.95 -17.92 -18.43
CA TRP A 14 -15.07 -17.66 -17.53
C TRP A 14 -15.07 -16.22 -17.00
N PRO A 15 -16.01 -15.35 -17.45
CA PRO A 15 -16.02 -13.93 -17.09
C PRO A 15 -16.19 -13.70 -15.58
N LYS A 16 -16.93 -14.57 -14.88
CA LYS A 16 -17.19 -14.46 -13.44
C LYS A 16 -15.93 -14.61 -12.58
N GLY A 17 -14.91 -15.34 -13.06
CA GLY A 17 -13.62 -15.45 -12.37
C GLY A 17 -12.90 -14.10 -12.31
N PHE A 18 -12.84 -13.40 -13.44
CA PHE A 18 -12.28 -12.05 -13.53
C PHE A 18 -13.13 -11.02 -12.79
N TYR A 19 -14.45 -11.13 -12.84
CA TYR A 19 -15.34 -10.27 -12.05
C TYR A 19 -15.05 -10.38 -10.55
N ARG A 20 -14.97 -11.61 -10.01
CA ARG A 20 -14.64 -11.84 -8.59
C ARG A 20 -13.26 -11.30 -8.23
N LYS A 21 -12.28 -11.48 -9.11
CA LYS A 21 -10.94 -10.87 -8.92
C LYS A 21 -11.03 -9.35 -8.81
N GLY A 22 -11.78 -8.72 -9.71
CA GLY A 22 -12.05 -7.28 -9.70
C GLY A 22 -12.76 -6.82 -8.43
N GLU A 23 -13.71 -7.59 -7.90
CA GLU A 23 -14.38 -7.27 -6.63
C GLU A 23 -13.42 -7.29 -5.44
N ILE A 24 -12.54 -8.29 -5.37
CA ILE A 24 -11.53 -8.39 -4.32
C ILE A 24 -10.57 -7.19 -4.40
N GLU A 25 -10.07 -6.87 -5.60
CA GLU A 25 -9.21 -5.71 -5.83
C GLU A 25 -9.91 -4.38 -5.51
N PHE A 26 -11.20 -4.27 -5.83
CA PHE A 26 -12.02 -3.10 -5.53
C PHE A 26 -12.17 -2.91 -4.01
N LYS A 27 -12.47 -3.99 -3.28
CA LYS A 27 -12.60 -3.99 -1.81
C LYS A 27 -11.26 -3.71 -1.13
N ALA A 28 -10.15 -4.18 -1.71
CA ALA A 28 -8.80 -3.86 -1.25
C ALA A 28 -8.37 -2.41 -1.56
N GLY A 29 -9.20 -1.61 -2.24
CA GLY A 29 -8.90 -0.22 -2.57
C GLY A 29 -7.95 -0.04 -3.76
N HIS A 30 -7.73 -1.10 -4.54
CA HIS A 30 -6.92 -1.09 -5.76
C HIS A 30 -7.81 -0.88 -7.00
N TYR A 31 -8.48 0.27 -7.06
CA TYR A 31 -9.48 0.54 -8.10
C TYR A 31 -8.91 0.44 -9.54
N ASN A 32 -7.65 0.80 -9.76
CA ASN A 32 -7.01 0.65 -11.07
C ASN A 32 -6.84 -0.82 -11.47
N LYS A 33 -6.40 -1.69 -10.54
CA LYS A 33 -6.27 -3.14 -10.80
C LYS A 33 -7.66 -3.76 -11.02
N ALA A 34 -8.62 -3.40 -10.17
CA ALA A 34 -10.01 -3.83 -10.28
C ALA A 34 -10.61 -3.49 -11.65
N LEU A 35 -10.37 -2.27 -12.15
CA LEU A 35 -10.83 -1.84 -13.47
C LEU A 35 -10.26 -2.72 -14.58
N LEU A 36 -8.99 -3.12 -14.50
CA LEU A 36 -8.38 -4.01 -15.49
C LEU A 36 -9.01 -5.40 -15.43
N SER A 37 -9.21 -5.96 -14.24
CA SER A 37 -9.87 -7.25 -14.04
C SER A 37 -11.31 -7.24 -14.56
N TYR A 38 -12.08 -6.18 -14.30
CA TYR A 38 -13.43 -6.04 -14.86
C TYR A 38 -13.42 -5.85 -16.39
N LYS A 39 -12.45 -5.13 -16.95
CA LYS A 39 -12.30 -5.03 -18.40
C LYS A 39 -12.02 -6.37 -19.05
N GLN A 40 -11.20 -7.22 -18.43
CA GLN A 40 -10.99 -8.59 -18.89
C GLN A 40 -12.28 -9.42 -18.84
N ALA A 41 -13.07 -9.26 -17.77
CA ALA A 41 -14.39 -9.90 -17.69
C ALA A 41 -15.32 -9.41 -18.82
N LEU A 42 -15.33 -8.10 -19.11
CA LEU A 42 -16.13 -7.51 -20.18
C LEU A 42 -15.70 -7.95 -21.57
N THR A 43 -14.41 -8.23 -21.80
CA THR A 43 -13.96 -8.76 -23.09
C THR A 43 -14.45 -10.19 -23.34
N LEU A 44 -14.75 -10.95 -22.28
CA LEU A 44 -15.29 -12.30 -22.37
C LEU A 44 -16.81 -12.29 -22.48
N ASP A 45 -17.49 -11.40 -21.76
CA ASP A 45 -18.93 -11.17 -21.87
C ASP A 45 -19.25 -9.66 -21.96
N PRO A 46 -19.35 -9.12 -23.19
CA PRO A 46 -19.60 -7.69 -23.41
C PRO A 46 -21.02 -7.23 -23.05
N ALA A 47 -21.96 -8.15 -22.88
CA ALA A 47 -23.38 -7.87 -22.66
C ALA A 47 -23.81 -7.98 -21.19
N ASP A 48 -22.88 -8.32 -20.28
CA ASP A 48 -23.17 -8.41 -18.86
C ASP A 48 -23.29 -7.01 -18.22
N ASP A 49 -24.53 -6.60 -17.95
CA ASP A 49 -24.86 -5.35 -17.27
C ASP A 49 -24.20 -5.21 -15.89
N GLY A 50 -23.97 -6.33 -15.19
CA GLY A 50 -23.30 -6.36 -13.89
C GLY A 50 -21.83 -5.95 -13.98
N ILE A 51 -21.13 -6.40 -15.03
CA ILE A 51 -19.74 -6.01 -15.30
C ILE A 51 -19.66 -4.53 -15.70
N ILE A 52 -20.56 -4.07 -16.57
CA ILE A 52 -20.61 -2.66 -17.00
C ILE A 52 -20.88 -1.73 -15.80
N ALA A 53 -21.82 -2.10 -14.94
CA ALA A 53 -22.13 -1.37 -13.70
C ALA A 53 -20.91 -1.33 -12.75
N ALA A 54 -20.20 -2.46 -12.61
CA ALA A 54 -18.99 -2.53 -11.79
C ALA A 54 -17.86 -1.62 -12.32
N ILE A 55 -17.67 -1.57 -13.64
CA ILE A 55 -16.69 -0.67 -14.30
C ILE A 55 -17.06 0.80 -14.04
N SER A 56 -18.32 1.16 -14.24
CA SER A 56 -18.81 2.54 -13.99
C SER A 56 -18.59 2.96 -12.54
N LYS A 57 -18.96 2.09 -11.59
CA LYS A 57 -18.70 2.29 -10.16
C LYS A 57 -17.22 2.46 -9.86
N THR A 58 -16.37 1.62 -10.46
CA THR A 58 -14.91 1.66 -10.27
C THR A 58 -14.31 2.96 -10.80
N ASN A 59 -14.71 3.43 -11.98
CA ASN A 59 -14.26 4.70 -12.52
C ASN A 59 -14.63 5.90 -11.62
N LYS A 60 -15.82 5.86 -11.01
CA LYS A 60 -16.24 6.87 -10.05
C LYS A 60 -15.33 6.91 -8.82
N GLU A 61 -14.98 5.76 -8.26
CA GLU A 61 -14.05 5.68 -7.13
C GLU A 61 -12.62 6.10 -7.52
N ILE A 62 -12.13 5.76 -8.72
CA ILE A 62 -10.83 6.24 -9.22
C ILE A 62 -10.82 7.78 -9.29
N ALA A 63 -11.90 8.38 -9.82
CA ALA A 63 -11.99 9.83 -9.90
C ALA A 63 -12.03 10.48 -8.51
N LYS A 64 -12.70 9.85 -7.54
CA LYS A 64 -12.74 10.31 -6.14
C LYS A 64 -11.38 10.18 -5.46
N ASP A 65 -10.72 9.02 -5.57
CA ASP A 65 -9.38 8.78 -5.03
C ASP A 65 -8.35 9.74 -5.63
N LYS A 66 -8.45 10.06 -6.93
CA LYS A 66 -7.62 11.09 -7.58
C LYS A 66 -7.86 12.49 -7.01
N LYS A 67 -9.12 12.86 -6.72
CA LYS A 67 -9.44 14.14 -6.08
C LYS A 67 -8.90 14.20 -4.65
N ASP A 68 -9.08 13.12 -3.89
CA ASP A 68 -8.58 13.02 -2.51
C ASP A 68 -7.05 13.02 -2.44
N ALA A 69 -6.40 12.42 -3.43
CA ALA A 69 -4.95 12.42 -3.60
C ALA A 69 -4.36 13.84 -3.81
N VAL A 70 -5.12 14.76 -4.39
CA VAL A 70 -4.73 16.17 -4.57
C VAL A 70 -5.12 17.00 -3.37
N ARG A 71 -6.33 16.80 -2.81
CA ARG A 71 -6.84 17.61 -1.71
C ARG A 71 -6.11 17.38 -0.39
N LYS A 72 -5.83 16.12 -0.03
CA LYS A 72 -5.19 15.76 1.25
C LYS A 72 -3.87 16.50 1.47
N PRO A 73 -2.85 16.40 0.59
CA PRO A 73 -1.57 17.05 0.83
C PRO A 73 -1.70 18.58 0.97
N LEU A 74 -2.62 19.21 0.23
CA LEU A 74 -2.86 20.65 0.33
C LEU A 74 -3.31 21.06 1.74
N VAL A 75 -4.24 20.30 2.35
CA VAL A 75 -4.75 20.60 3.70
C VAL A 75 -3.63 20.55 4.73
N TYR A 76 -2.79 19.51 4.71
CA TYR A 76 -1.68 19.39 5.66
C TYR A 76 -0.60 20.46 5.44
N THR A 77 -0.32 20.85 4.19
CA THR A 77 0.60 21.96 3.94
C THR A 77 0.06 23.28 4.49
N CYS A 78 -1.23 23.58 4.27
CA CYS A 78 -1.87 24.79 4.81
C CYS A 78 -1.87 24.77 6.34
N LEU A 79 -2.16 23.62 6.96
CA LEU A 79 -2.10 23.46 8.40
C LEU A 79 -0.68 23.70 8.95
N GLY A 80 0.35 23.15 8.29
CA GLY A 80 1.75 23.39 8.65
C GLY A 80 2.15 24.87 8.56
N PHE A 81 1.73 25.56 7.50
CA PHE A 81 1.97 26.99 7.35
C PHE A 81 1.24 27.82 8.41
N ALA A 82 -0.03 27.51 8.70
CA ALA A 82 -0.80 28.21 9.72
C ALA A 82 -0.16 28.07 11.12
N VAL A 83 0.29 26.87 11.47
CA VAL A 83 1.01 26.61 12.72
C VAL A 83 2.34 27.38 12.76
N GLY A 84 3.10 27.38 11.65
CA GLY A 84 4.35 28.13 11.55
C GLY A 84 4.15 29.64 11.74
N ILE A 85 3.13 30.22 11.10
CA ILE A 85 2.80 31.65 11.24
C ILE A 85 2.37 31.96 12.68
N PHE A 86 1.57 31.09 13.30
CA PHE A 86 1.15 31.26 14.69
C PHE A 86 2.34 31.25 15.66
N ILE A 87 3.32 30.36 15.45
CA ILE A 87 4.55 30.32 16.25
C ILE A 87 5.31 31.65 16.13
N VAL A 88 5.49 32.17 14.91
CA VAL A 88 6.18 33.46 14.70
C VAL A 88 5.42 34.60 15.37
N ALA A 89 4.09 34.65 15.23
CA ALA A 89 3.27 35.68 15.86
C ALA A 89 3.34 35.63 17.39
N ALA A 90 3.34 34.43 17.98
CA ALA A 90 3.48 34.25 19.42
C ALA A 90 4.86 34.73 19.92
N ASP A 91 5.94 34.44 19.18
CA ASP A 91 7.30 34.93 19.49
C ASP A 91 7.36 36.47 19.43
N GLN A 92 6.69 37.10 18.46
CA GLN A 92 6.61 38.57 18.36
C GLN A 92 5.79 39.23 19.49
N PHE A 93 4.76 38.55 20.00
CA PHE A 93 3.87 39.13 21.01
C PHE A 93 4.37 38.95 22.45
N ILE A 94 5.04 37.82 22.73
CA ILE A 94 5.44 37.46 24.09
C ILE A 94 6.86 37.98 24.42
N ALA A 95 7.74 38.08 23.43
CA ALA A 95 9.13 38.46 23.67
C ALA A 95 9.33 39.99 23.68
N VAL A 96 9.72 40.55 24.84
CA VAL A 96 10.12 41.96 24.99
C VAL A 96 11.35 42.33 24.14
N LYS A 97 12.11 41.31 23.70
CA LYS A 97 13.21 41.42 22.73
C LYS A 97 13.07 40.26 21.74
N PRO A 98 12.82 40.52 20.44
CA PRO A 98 12.54 39.45 19.48
C PRO A 98 13.74 38.50 19.37
N SER A 99 13.53 37.20 19.64
CA SER A 99 14.59 36.18 19.62
C SER A 99 15.13 35.93 18.20
N ILE A 100 14.35 36.27 17.17
CA ILE A 100 14.74 36.18 15.76
C ILE A 100 14.71 37.58 15.13
N PRO A 101 15.84 38.32 15.15
CA PRO A 101 15.90 39.67 14.59
C PRO A 101 15.90 39.67 13.05
N HIS A 102 16.22 38.54 12.41
CA HIS A 102 16.32 38.42 10.96
C HIS A 102 15.03 37.85 10.35
N SER A 103 14.33 38.65 9.56
CA SER A 103 13.10 38.25 8.85
C SER A 103 13.28 37.00 7.98
N ILE A 104 14.49 36.79 7.45
CA ILE A 104 14.85 35.61 6.65
C ILE A 104 14.67 34.32 7.47
N LEU A 105 15.09 34.32 8.73
CA LEU A 105 15.05 33.13 9.59
C LEU A 105 13.60 32.75 9.95
N GLN A 106 12.71 33.73 10.09
CA GLN A 106 11.28 33.50 10.31
C GLN A 106 10.62 32.85 9.09
N VAL A 107 10.95 33.33 7.88
CA VAL A 107 10.45 32.72 6.63
C VAL A 107 10.95 31.28 6.50
N LEU A 108 12.23 31.02 6.80
CA LEU A 108 12.79 29.66 6.80
C LEU A 108 12.08 28.74 7.80
N LEU A 109 11.75 29.23 8.99
CA LEU A 109 10.99 28.46 10.00
C LEU A 109 9.60 28.09 9.47
N VAL A 110 8.87 29.05 8.92
CA VAL A 110 7.50 28.82 8.39
C VAL A 110 7.52 27.86 7.20
N LEU A 111 8.50 28.00 6.30
CA LEU A 111 8.72 27.06 5.19
C LEU A 111 9.05 25.65 5.70
N SER A 112 9.83 25.52 6.77
CA SER A 112 10.14 24.22 7.37
C SER A 112 8.88 23.53 7.91
N CYS A 113 7.98 24.27 8.58
CA CYS A 113 6.71 23.73 9.09
C CYS A 113 5.77 23.27 7.96
N GLY A 114 5.67 24.05 6.87
CA GLY A 114 4.94 23.64 5.67
C GLY A 114 5.52 22.37 5.02
N GLY A 115 6.85 22.28 4.96
CA GLY A 115 7.57 21.10 4.46
C GLY A 115 7.32 19.85 5.31
N VAL A 116 7.32 19.96 6.63
CA VAL A 116 6.98 18.85 7.54
C VAL A 116 5.53 18.38 7.32
N GLY A 117 4.58 19.31 7.17
CA GLY A 117 3.19 18.97 6.83
C GLY A 117 3.06 18.21 5.51
N PHE A 118 3.83 18.61 4.49
CA PHE A 118 3.90 17.87 3.22
C PHE A 118 4.49 16.46 3.40
N MET A 119 5.56 16.31 4.20
CA MET A 119 6.19 15.02 4.46
C MET A 119 5.25 14.07 5.19
N ILE A 120 4.55 14.53 6.23
CA ILE A 120 3.55 13.72 6.95
C ILE A 120 2.45 13.25 5.99
N SER A 121 1.99 14.10 5.07
CA SER A 121 1.02 13.70 4.03
C SER A 121 1.54 12.56 3.16
N LYS A 122 2.80 12.66 2.73
CA LYS A 122 3.41 11.65 1.87
C LYS A 122 3.58 10.32 2.61
N VAL A 123 4.01 10.36 3.86
CA VAL A 123 4.14 9.16 4.72
C VAL A 123 2.78 8.52 4.94
N HIS A 124 1.77 9.30 5.32
CA HIS A 124 0.41 8.78 5.50
C HIS A 124 -0.12 8.12 4.23
N ARG A 125 0.06 8.76 3.07
CA ARG A 125 -0.32 8.15 1.78
C ARG A 125 0.46 6.87 1.50
N TYR A 126 1.76 6.85 1.76
CA TYR A 126 2.59 5.67 1.56
C TYR A 126 2.14 4.50 2.44
N LEU A 127 1.88 4.74 3.72
CA LEU A 127 1.37 3.73 4.65
C LEU A 127 0.02 3.17 4.20
N VAL A 128 -0.91 4.04 3.79
CA VAL A 128 -2.23 3.61 3.29
C VAL A 128 -2.11 2.76 2.03
N VAL A 129 -1.26 3.15 1.08
CA VAL A 129 -1.06 2.37 -0.16
C VAL A 129 -0.39 1.03 0.16
N SER A 130 0.59 1.01 1.07
CA SER A 130 1.27 -0.21 1.49
C SER A 130 0.33 -1.20 2.17
N GLN A 131 -0.58 -0.71 3.02
CA GLN A 131 -1.59 -1.56 3.66
C GLN A 131 -2.54 -2.20 2.66
N ARG A 132 -2.91 -1.47 1.60
CA ARG A 132 -3.77 -2.00 0.54
C ARG A 132 -3.07 -3.18 -0.15
N GLU A 133 -1.81 -3.02 -0.53
CA GLU A 133 -1.03 -4.09 -1.20
C GLU A 133 -0.95 -5.35 -0.33
N SER A 134 -0.70 -5.22 0.99
CA SER A 134 -0.67 -6.37 1.90
C SER A 134 -2.01 -7.08 2.09
N LEU A 135 -3.16 -6.48 1.72
CA LEU A 135 -4.46 -7.15 1.77
C LEU A 135 -4.68 -8.12 0.61
N LEU A 136 -3.90 -8.00 -0.47
CA LEU A 136 -4.01 -8.87 -1.64
C LEU A 136 -3.02 -10.03 -1.60
N GLU A 137 -1.88 -9.85 -0.95
CA GLU A 137 -0.94 -10.93 -0.66
C GLU A 137 -1.55 -11.85 0.39
N GLU A 138 -1.52 -13.15 0.12
CA GLU A 138 -1.98 -14.15 1.08
C GLU A 138 -1.13 -14.02 2.36
N PRO A 139 -1.76 -13.87 3.55
CA PRO A 139 -1.00 -13.89 4.79
C PRO A 139 -0.22 -15.20 4.84
N ILE A 140 1.03 -15.16 5.32
CA ILE A 140 1.85 -16.37 5.53
C ILE A 140 1.00 -17.38 6.28
N ASP A 141 0.67 -18.46 5.60
CA ASP A 141 -0.24 -19.48 6.05
C ASP A 141 0.54 -20.39 7.01
N LEU A 142 0.84 -19.86 8.21
CA LEU A 142 1.64 -20.53 9.24
C LEU A 142 1.05 -21.90 9.59
N LEU A 143 -0.27 -22.06 9.46
CA LEU A 143 -0.96 -23.33 9.64
C LEU A 143 -0.60 -24.35 8.55
N LYS A 144 -0.39 -23.90 7.32
CA LYS A 144 0.05 -24.74 6.19
C LYS A 144 1.51 -25.12 6.30
N GLU A 145 2.37 -24.23 6.81
CA GLU A 145 3.75 -24.59 7.17
C GLU A 145 3.81 -25.59 8.32
N MET A 146 3.01 -25.40 9.38
CA MET A 146 2.95 -26.35 10.50
C MET A 146 2.36 -27.71 10.10
N ASP A 147 1.32 -27.75 9.27
CA ASP A 147 0.76 -29.00 8.73
C ASP A 147 1.74 -29.73 7.79
N ASN A 148 2.47 -28.99 6.95
CA ASN A 148 3.55 -29.56 6.15
C ASN A 148 4.71 -30.07 7.02
N THR A 149 5.02 -29.38 8.12
CA THR A 149 6.06 -29.79 9.08
C THR A 149 5.63 -31.03 9.90
N SER A 150 4.34 -31.15 10.26
CA SER A 150 3.83 -32.37 10.89
C SER A 150 3.79 -33.54 9.91
N LYS A 151 3.41 -33.30 8.65
CA LYS A 151 3.44 -34.32 7.59
C LYS A 151 4.86 -34.77 7.23
N SER A 152 5.85 -33.88 7.25
CA SER A 152 7.25 -34.24 7.00
C SER A 152 7.90 -34.99 8.17
N ASN A 153 7.41 -34.77 9.39
CA ASN A 153 7.93 -35.43 10.59
C ASN A 153 7.40 -36.85 10.77
N ASP A 154 6.23 -37.19 10.22
CA ASP A 154 5.71 -38.57 10.21
C ASP A 154 6.45 -39.49 9.20
N SER A 155 7.06 -38.93 8.16
CA SER A 155 7.85 -39.70 7.18
C SER A 155 9.30 -39.98 7.57
N THR A 156 9.76 -39.50 8.74
CA THR A 156 11.17 -39.62 9.16
C THR A 156 11.31 -40.20 10.58
N SER A 157 10.54 -41.22 10.93
CA SER A 157 10.79 -42.05 12.11
C SER A 157 11.62 -43.28 11.75
N SER A 158 12.84 -43.10 11.24
CA SER A 158 13.84 -44.16 11.20
C SER A 158 15.26 -43.61 11.15
N SER A 159 16.03 -43.96 12.19
CA SER A 159 17.48 -43.81 12.35
C SER A 159 18.08 -42.41 12.48
N VAL A 160 18.29 -41.99 13.73
CA VAL A 160 19.39 -41.11 14.13
C VAL A 160 20.71 -41.89 13.98
N PRO A 161 21.77 -41.27 13.43
CA PRO A 161 22.98 -41.18 14.24
C PRO A 161 23.53 -39.74 14.34
N LEU A 162 23.99 -39.41 15.54
CA LEU A 162 24.86 -38.28 15.85
C LEU A 162 26.10 -38.28 14.93
N ASP A 163 26.44 -37.14 14.33
CA ASP A 163 27.85 -36.80 14.08
C ASP A 163 28.13 -35.29 14.16
N LYS A 164 29.25 -34.98 14.79
CA LYS A 164 29.80 -33.65 15.09
C LYS A 164 30.64 -33.18 13.90
N SER A 165 30.49 -31.93 13.45
CA SER A 165 31.60 -31.00 13.13
C SER A 165 31.23 -29.82 12.18
N LYS A 166 31.28 -28.59 12.74
CA LYS A 166 32.05 -27.38 12.29
C LYS A 166 31.89 -26.82 10.82
N PRO A 167 32.34 -25.57 10.52
CA PRO A 167 31.51 -24.36 10.57
C PRO A 167 31.42 -23.54 9.25
N ILE A 168 30.48 -22.56 9.26
CA ILE A 168 30.45 -21.23 8.61
C ILE A 168 31.21 -21.02 7.28
N LYS A 169 30.50 -20.65 6.20
CA LYS A 169 30.95 -19.60 5.24
C LYS A 169 29.78 -18.78 4.67
N ARG A 170 29.79 -17.47 4.98
CA ARG A 170 29.10 -16.41 4.22
C ARG A 170 29.77 -16.25 2.85
N LYS A 171 29.00 -16.05 1.78
CA LYS A 171 29.50 -15.47 0.52
C LYS A 171 28.48 -14.47 -0.05
N THR A 172 28.86 -13.20 0.05
CA THR A 172 28.48 -12.08 -0.82
C THR A 172 29.17 -12.18 -2.19
N GLN A 173 28.46 -11.89 -3.29
CA GLN A 173 28.99 -11.29 -4.54
C GLN A 173 27.79 -10.97 -5.46
N LYS A 174 27.41 -9.71 -5.70
CA LYS A 174 27.94 -8.74 -6.69
C LYS A 174 28.14 -9.31 -8.11
N GLY A 175 27.16 -9.03 -8.98
CA GLY A 175 27.29 -8.32 -10.26
C GLY A 175 28.19 -8.88 -11.38
N LYS A 176 27.57 -9.11 -12.55
CA LYS A 176 28.04 -8.92 -13.95
C LYS A 176 26.87 -9.41 -14.85
N ALA A 177 26.54 -8.82 -15.99
CA ALA A 177 27.26 -7.93 -16.89
C ALA A 177 26.33 -6.84 -17.45
#